data_AF-A0A7C1IDT5-F1
#
_entry.id   AF-A0A7C1IDT5-F1
#
_cell.length_a   1.000
_cell.length_b   1.000
_cell.length_c   1.000
_cell.angle_alpha   90.00
_cell.angle_beta   90.00
_cell.angle_gamma   90.00
#
_symmetry.space_group_name_H-M   'P 1'
#
loop_
_entity.id
_entity.type
_entity.pdbx_description
1 polymer ?
#
loop_
_entity_poly.entity_id
_entity_poly.type
_entity_poly.pdbx_seq_one_letter_code
_entity_poly.pdbx_strand_id
1 'polypeptide(L)'
;MKEKFFAHLKNVFPEFDESDVLEYRVYREPFSQPIVRRNYSEILPEHKTPVKGVFLADMSQIFPEDRGMSYSVCLGNTAAKIINEESGS
;
A
#
# COMPACT_ATOMS: atom_id res chain seq x y z
N MET A 1 21.13 6.34 -9.85
CA MET A 1 19.73 6.70 -9.54
C MET A 1 19.63 8.17 -9.14
N LYS A 2 20.39 8.63 -8.13
CA LYS A 2 20.52 10.05 -7.76
C LYS A 2 20.82 10.95 -8.96
N GLU A 3 21.96 10.74 -9.63
CA GLU A 3 22.40 11.57 -10.77
C GLU A 3 21.34 11.65 -11.88
N LYS A 4 20.76 10.50 -12.26
CA LYS A 4 19.68 10.44 -13.27
C LYS A 4 18.44 11.22 -12.82
N PHE A 5 18.05 11.09 -11.56
CA PHE A 5 16.91 11.83 -10.99
C PHE A 5 17.19 13.34 -10.97
N PHE A 6 18.36 13.76 -10.51
CA PHE A 6 18.75 15.17 -10.44
C PHE A 6 18.88 15.82 -11.81
N ALA A 7 19.45 15.10 -12.79
CA ALA A 7 19.49 15.58 -14.17
C ALA A 7 18.08 15.84 -14.74
N HIS A 8 17.10 15.00 -14.40
CA HIS A 8 15.71 15.19 -14.85
C HIS A 8 14.97 16.24 -14.01
N LEU A 9 15.33 16.37 -12.73
CA LEU A 9 14.77 17.39 -11.85
C LEU A 9 15.09 18.80 -12.36
N LYS A 10 16.32 19.01 -12.89
CA LYS A 10 16.70 20.26 -13.57
C LYS A 10 15.84 20.61 -14.78
N ASN A 11 15.25 19.62 -15.46
CA ASN A 11 14.34 19.90 -16.57
C ASN A 11 13.00 20.49 -16.10
N VAL A 12 12.56 20.14 -14.88
CA VAL A 12 11.32 20.65 -14.27
C VAL A 12 11.59 21.93 -13.49
N PHE A 13 12.75 22.02 -12.83
CA PHE A 13 13.20 23.14 -12.01
C PHE A 13 14.60 23.59 -12.48
N PRO A 14 14.69 24.52 -13.45
CA PRO A 14 15.97 24.92 -14.07
C PRO A 14 17.02 25.47 -13.10
N GLU A 15 16.56 26.13 -12.03
CA GLU A 15 17.42 26.71 -10.99
C GLU A 15 17.85 25.69 -9.92
N PHE A 16 17.46 24.42 -10.04
CA PHE A 16 17.86 23.40 -9.07
C PHE A 16 19.38 23.20 -9.07
N ASP A 17 20.00 23.43 -7.92
CA ASP A 17 21.40 23.09 -7.65
C ASP A 17 21.47 21.89 -6.70
N GLU A 18 22.41 20.98 -6.95
CA GLU A 18 22.59 19.81 -6.07
C GLU A 18 23.12 20.20 -4.69
N SER A 19 23.79 21.35 -4.58
CA SER A 19 24.31 21.89 -3.31
C SER A 19 23.20 22.34 -2.34
N ASP A 20 21.98 22.59 -2.84
CA ASP A 20 20.81 22.89 -2.01
C ASP A 20 20.25 21.64 -1.31
N VAL A 21 20.71 20.45 -1.67
CA VAL A 21 20.21 19.19 -1.13
C VAL A 21 20.90 18.86 0.20
N LEU A 22 20.16 19.01 1.30
CA LEU A 22 20.64 18.63 2.64
C LEU A 22 20.80 17.11 2.79
N GLU A 23 19.87 16.33 2.23
CA GLU A 23 19.87 14.86 2.35
C GLU A 23 19.11 14.20 1.20
N TYR A 24 19.52 12.99 0.81
CA TYR A 24 18.74 12.12 -0.08
C TYR A 24 18.78 10.67 0.39
N ARG A 25 17.67 9.94 0.22
CA ARG A 25 17.58 8.51 0.51
C ARG A 25 16.88 7.78 -0.63
N VAL A 26 17.42 6.61 -0.99
CA VAL A 26 16.82 5.73 -2.00
C VAL A 26 16.39 4.45 -1.31
N TYR A 27 15.08 4.26 -1.20
CA TYR A 27 14.49 3.03 -0.70
C TYR A 27 14.20 2.09 -1.87
N ARG A 28 14.40 0.79 -1.64
CA ARG A 28 14.03 -0.27 -2.57
C ARG A 28 13.25 -1.30 -1.80
N GLU A 29 11.98 -1.45 -2.17
CA GLU A 29 11.08 -2.41 -1.55
C GLU A 29 10.46 -3.26 -2.68
N PRO A 30 10.93 -4.50 -2.89
CA PRO A 30 10.48 -5.35 -4.00
C PRO A 30 8.98 -5.64 -3.94
N PHE A 31 8.34 -5.51 -2.78
CA PHE A 31 6.91 -5.80 -2.58
C PHE A 31 6.09 -4.54 -2.24
N SER A 32 6.57 -3.36 -2.63
CA SER A 32 5.90 -2.07 -2.33
C SER A 32 4.50 -1.94 -2.95
N GLN A 33 4.24 -2.69 -4.03
CA GLN A 33 2.95 -2.69 -4.70
C GLN A 33 2.58 -4.10 -5.19
N PRO A 34 1.40 -4.63 -4.79
CA PRO A 34 0.89 -5.85 -5.38
C PRO A 34 0.60 -5.63 -6.87
N ILE A 35 0.96 -6.62 -7.69
CA ILE A 35 0.64 -6.60 -9.12
C ILE A 35 -0.77 -7.17 -9.29
N VAL A 36 -1.73 -6.30 -9.60
CA VAL A 36 -3.10 -6.67 -9.91
C VAL A 36 -3.12 -7.34 -11.29
N ARG A 37 -3.15 -8.68 -11.29
CA ARG A 37 -3.26 -9.48 -12.52
C ARG A 37 -4.71 -9.54 -13.00
N ARG A 38 -4.92 -10.07 -14.21
CA ARG A 38 -6.27 -10.43 -14.66
C ARG A 38 -6.91 -11.39 -13.64
N ASN A 39 -8.19 -11.19 -13.37
CA ASN A 39 -8.97 -11.95 -12.38
C ASN A 39 -8.44 -11.85 -10.94
N TYR A 40 -7.79 -10.74 -10.56
CA TYR A 40 -7.28 -10.54 -9.20
C TYR A 40 -8.35 -10.73 -8.11
N SER A 41 -9.61 -10.39 -8.41
CA SER A 41 -10.75 -10.62 -7.52
C SER A 41 -10.95 -12.09 -7.11
N GLU A 42 -10.54 -13.04 -7.94
CA GLU A 42 -10.67 -14.49 -7.66
C GLU A 42 -9.63 -15.00 -6.65
N ILE A 43 -8.54 -14.24 -6.44
CA ILE A 43 -7.45 -14.60 -5.53
C ILE A 43 -7.34 -13.68 -4.33
N LEU A 44 -8.29 -12.75 -4.17
CA LEU A 44 -8.37 -11.86 -3.01
C LEU A 44 -8.53 -12.72 -1.75
N PRO A 45 -7.66 -12.55 -0.73
CA PRO A 45 -7.79 -13.32 0.48
C PRO A 45 -9.02 -12.85 1.26
N GLU A 46 -9.76 -13.82 1.81
CA GLU A 46 -10.86 -13.53 2.72
C GLU A 46 -10.36 -12.90 4.03
N HIS A 47 -11.23 -12.16 4.70
CA HIS A 47 -10.93 -11.62 6.03
C HIS A 47 -10.79 -12.71 7.10
N LYS A 48 -11.52 -13.81 6.97
CA LYS A 48 -11.40 -14.95 7.88
C LYS A 48 -10.25 -15.83 7.43
N THR A 49 -9.30 -16.07 8.31
CA THR A 49 -8.21 -17.01 8.02
C THR A 49 -8.57 -18.41 8.52
N PRO A 50 -7.88 -19.46 8.04
CA PRO A 50 -8.03 -20.81 8.60
C PRO A 50 -7.63 -20.92 10.08
N VAL A 51 -6.91 -19.94 10.62
CA VAL A 51 -6.48 -19.92 12.02
C VAL A 51 -7.54 -19.21 12.86
N LYS A 52 -8.11 -19.95 13.82
CA LYS A 52 -9.16 -19.43 14.70
C LYS A 52 -8.70 -18.17 15.44
N GLY A 53 -9.52 -17.13 15.40
CA GLY A 53 -9.24 -15.85 16.06
C GLY A 53 -8.22 -14.98 15.34
N VAL A 54 -7.76 -15.36 14.15
CA VAL A 54 -6.86 -14.57 13.31
C VAL A 54 -7.62 -14.11 12.07
N PHE A 55 -7.67 -12.80 11.89
CA PHE A 55 -8.35 -12.14 10.78
C PHE A 55 -7.35 -11.35 9.95
N LEU A 56 -7.56 -11.32 8.64
CA LEU A 56 -6.72 -10.59 7.69
C LEU A 56 -7.38 -9.26 7.31
N ALA A 57 -6.62 -8.18 7.39
CA ALA A 57 -6.99 -6.85 6.94
C ALA A 57 -5.74 -6.14 6.40
N ASP A 58 -5.38 -6.44 5.15
CA ASP A 58 -4.18 -5.89 4.52
C ASP A 58 -4.47 -5.15 3.21
N MET A 59 -3.46 -4.44 2.71
CA MET A 59 -3.56 -3.60 1.51
C MET A 59 -3.80 -4.39 0.21
N SER A 60 -3.56 -5.70 0.20
CA SER A 60 -3.86 -6.56 -0.96
C SER A 60 -5.37 -6.75 -1.14
N GLN A 61 -6.15 -6.55 -0.07
CA GLN A 61 -7.61 -6.63 -0.05
C GLN A 61 -8.28 -5.31 -0.48
N ILE A 62 -7.52 -4.22 -0.63
CA ILE A 62 -8.02 -2.97 -1.18
C ILE A 62 -7.97 -3.08 -2.70
N PHE A 63 -9.11 -3.48 -3.28
CA PHE A 63 -9.31 -3.67 -4.71
C PHE A 63 -10.79 -3.49 -5.06
N PRO A 64 -11.14 -2.83 -6.19
CA PRO A 64 -10.25 -2.26 -7.21
C PRO A 64 -9.71 -0.86 -6.88
N GLU A 65 -10.05 -0.33 -5.71
CA GLU A 65 -9.69 1.03 -5.32
C GLU A 65 -8.19 1.21 -5.06
N ASP A 66 -7.74 2.47 -5.09
CA ASP A 66 -6.37 2.80 -4.76
C ASP A 66 -6.09 2.63 -3.25
N ARG A 67 -4.85 2.26 -2.91
CA ARG A 67 -4.39 1.92 -1.55
C ARG A 67 -4.19 3.16 -0.67
N GLY A 68 -5.16 4.06 -0.69
CA GLY A 68 -5.20 5.25 0.15
C GLY A 68 -5.55 4.89 1.60
N MET A 69 -5.03 5.67 2.55
CA MET A 69 -5.26 5.46 3.99
C MET A 69 -6.74 5.37 4.36
N SER A 70 -7.62 6.11 3.68
CA SER A 70 -9.08 6.06 3.90
C SER A 70 -9.65 4.66 3.70
N TYR A 71 -9.17 3.91 2.70
CA TYR A 71 -9.62 2.55 2.44
C TYR A 71 -9.08 1.57 3.48
N SER A 72 -7.88 1.79 4.00
CA SER A 72 -7.33 1.00 5.11
C SER A 72 -8.18 1.15 6.38
N VAL A 73 -8.65 2.36 6.67
CA VAL A 73 -9.57 2.62 7.80
C VAL A 73 -10.90 1.89 7.57
N CYS A 74 -11.45 1.97 6.36
CA CYS A 74 -12.66 1.23 6.00
C CYS A 74 -12.49 -0.29 6.18
N LEU A 75 -11.38 -0.84 5.67
CA LEU A 75 -11.02 -2.25 5.79
C LEU A 75 -10.92 -2.69 7.26
N GLY A 76 -10.29 -1.88 8.10
CA GLY A 76 -10.20 -2.13 9.54
C GLY A 76 -11.57 -2.17 10.22
N ASN A 77 -12.47 -1.24 9.87
CA ASN A 77 -13.84 -1.26 10.38
C ASN A 77 -14.63 -2.49 9.92
N THR A 78 -14.44 -2.93 8.67
CA THR A 78 -15.04 -4.17 8.15
C THR A 78 -14.53 -5.38 8.93
N ALA A 79 -13.22 -5.49 9.14
CA ALA A 79 -12.64 -6.58 9.93
C ALA A 79 -13.16 -6.60 11.38
N ALA A 80 -13.28 -5.42 12.01
CA ALA A 80 -13.84 -5.31 13.38
C ALA A 80 -15.30 -5.80 13.47
N LYS A 81 -16.13 -5.48 12.46
CA LYS A 81 -17.51 -6.00 12.39
C LYS A 81 -17.54 -7.52 12.30
N ILE A 82 -16.72 -8.10 11.42
CA ILE A 82 -16.61 -9.56 11.24
C ILE A 82 -16.18 -10.24 12.55
N ILE A 83 -15.23 -9.64 13.27
CA ILE A 83 -14.75 -10.13 14.58
C ILE A 83 -15.88 -10.15 15.61
N ASN A 84 -16.68 -9.08 15.69
CA ASN A 84 -17.78 -9.00 16.65
C ASN A 84 -18.87 -10.03 16.34
N GLU A 85 -19.25 -10.18 15.07
CA GLU A 85 -20.24 -11.17 14.62
C GLU A 85 -19.81 -12.61 14.96
N GLU A 86 -18.53 -12.93 14.83
CA GLU A 86 -17.99 -14.25 15.18
C GLU A 86 -17.88 -14.48 16.69
N SER A 87 -17.69 -13.40 17.46
CA SER A 87 -17.57 -13.45 18.92
C SER A 87 -18.93 -13.50 19.64
N GLY A 88 -20.05 -13.34 18.91
CA GLY A 88 -21.41 -13.47 19.45
C GLY A 88 -21.79 -12.39 20.47
N SER A 89 -21.22 -11.18 20.35
CA SER A 89 -21.56 -10.01 21.18
C SER A 89 -22.42 -9.00 20.42
#